data_AF-A0AAJ1UI81-F1
#
_entry.id   AF-A0AAJ1UI81-F1
#
_cell.length_a   1.000
_cell.length_b   1.000
_cell.length_c   1.000
_cell.angle_alpha   90.00
_cell.angle_beta   90.00
_cell.angle_gamma   90.00
#
_symmetry.space_group_name_H-M   'P 1'
#
loop_
_entity.id
_entity.type
_entity.pdbx_description
1 polymer ?
#
loop_
_entity_poly.entity_id
_entity_poly.type
_entity_poly.pdbx_seq_one_letter_code
_entity_poly.pdbx_strand_id
1 'polypeptide(L)'
;MASLGIGGVAVALAVQTILSDLFASISIGLDKPFEAGDFIVFGAVAGSIEHVGLKTTRIRSLGGEQIVCSNTELLTQTIQNYKRMQQRRIVFSIRVTYQTPVEQVAAVPGIIRARIEQQP
;
A
#
# COMPACT_ATOMS: atom_id res chain seq x y z
N MET A 1 -1.18 49.79 8.14
CA MET A 1 -0.46 48.95 7.16
C MET A 1 -0.15 47.56 7.74
N ALA A 2 -1.13 46.88 8.36
CA ALA A 2 -0.91 45.53 8.94
C ALA A 2 -2.04 44.54 8.59
N SER A 3 -3.17 45.03 8.06
CA SER A 3 -4.35 44.22 7.70
C SER A 3 -4.27 43.59 6.31
N LEU A 4 -3.53 44.19 5.36
CA LEU A 4 -3.40 43.68 3.99
C LEU A 4 -2.43 42.50 3.85
N GLY A 5 -1.47 42.34 4.77
CA GLY A 5 -0.54 41.21 4.77
C GLY A 5 -1.17 39.91 5.28
N ILE A 6 -2.01 40.00 6.32
CA ILE A 6 -2.61 38.83 6.97
C ILE A 6 -3.74 38.23 6.11
N GLY A 7 -4.53 39.07 5.44
CA GLY A 7 -5.59 38.62 4.52
C GLY A 7 -5.06 37.87 3.30
N GLY A 8 -3.91 38.29 2.74
CA GLY A 8 -3.28 37.61 1.60
C GLY A 8 -2.76 36.21 1.93
N VAL A 9 -2.18 36.03 3.13
CA VAL A 9 -1.69 34.72 3.59
C VAL A 9 -2.86 33.75 3.84
N ALA A 10 -3.96 34.22 4.41
CA ALA A 10 -5.15 33.38 4.63
C ALA A 10 -5.75 32.85 3.31
N VAL A 11 -5.80 33.69 2.28
CA VAL A 11 -6.28 33.28 0.94
C VAL A 11 -5.30 32.28 0.29
N ALA A 12 -3.99 32.53 0.40
CA ALA A 12 -2.99 31.61 -0.14
C ALA A 12 -3.07 30.22 0.50
N LEU A 13 -3.24 30.14 1.83
CA LEU A 13 -3.40 28.88 2.56
C LEU A 13 -4.68 28.13 2.15
N ALA A 14 -5.78 28.84 1.92
CA ALA A 14 -7.02 28.22 1.46
C ALA A 14 -6.89 27.63 0.05
N VAL A 15 -6.24 28.36 -0.86
CA VAL A 15 -5.98 27.90 -2.23
C VAL A 15 -5.01 26.72 -2.24
N GLN A 16 -4.00 26.71 -1.38
CA GLN A 16 -3.04 25.62 -1.27
C GLN A 16 -3.74 24.26 -1.04
N THR A 17 -4.71 24.21 -0.12
CA THR A 17 -5.47 22.98 0.17
C THR A 17 -6.26 22.50 -1.06
N ILE A 18 -6.91 23.43 -1.77
CA ILE A 18 -7.71 23.09 -2.97
C ILE A 18 -6.80 22.56 -4.09
N LEU A 19 -5.64 23.20 -4.29
CA LEU A 19 -4.67 22.76 -5.28
C LEU A 19 -4.12 21.38 -4.93
N SER A 20 -3.79 21.11 -3.66
CA SER A 20 -3.37 19.78 -3.21
C SER A 20 -4.40 18.70 -3.51
N ASP A 21 -5.68 18.93 -3.20
CA ASP A 21 -6.76 17.98 -3.49
C ASP A 21 -6.89 17.72 -5.00
N LEU A 22 -6.75 18.76 -5.82
CA LEU A 22 -6.81 18.62 -7.28
C LEU A 22 -5.62 17.84 -7.84
N PHE A 23 -4.40 18.17 -7.41
CA PHE A 23 -3.19 17.47 -7.83
C PHE A 23 -3.23 16.00 -7.42
N ALA A 24 -3.76 15.69 -6.23
CA ALA A 24 -3.89 14.33 -5.77
C ALA A 24 -4.80 13.51 -6.72
N SER A 25 -5.96 14.05 -7.07
CA SER A 25 -6.90 13.34 -7.94
C SER A 25 -6.43 13.22 -9.38
N ILE A 26 -5.76 14.24 -9.92
CA ILE A 26 -5.14 14.17 -11.25
C ILE A 26 -4.02 13.13 -11.25
N SER A 27 -3.17 13.11 -10.22
CA SER A 27 -2.07 12.13 -10.11
C SER A 27 -2.61 10.70 -10.04
N ILE A 28 -3.69 10.46 -9.29
CA ILE A 28 -4.30 9.12 -9.26
C ILE A 28 -4.90 8.76 -10.63
N GLY A 29 -5.51 9.70 -11.33
CA GLY A 29 -6.08 9.45 -12.66
C GLY A 29 -5.03 9.20 -13.76
N LEU A 30 -3.91 9.92 -13.72
CA LEU A 30 -2.86 9.87 -14.75
C LEU A 30 -1.79 8.83 -14.44
N ASP A 31 -1.17 8.89 -13.25
CA ASP A 31 -0.07 8.00 -12.87
C ASP A 31 -0.58 6.64 -12.39
N LYS A 32 -1.84 6.58 -11.96
CA LYS A 32 -2.52 5.37 -11.50
C LYS A 32 -1.64 4.54 -10.56
N PRO A 33 -1.23 5.09 -9.39
CA PRO A 33 -0.47 4.32 -8.40
C PRO A 33 -1.27 3.12 -7.87
N PHE A 34 -2.59 3.22 -7.93
CA PHE A 34 -3.56 2.17 -7.62
C PHE A 34 -4.83 2.36 -8.44
N GLU A 35 -5.59 1.29 -8.64
CA GLU A 35 -6.85 1.29 -9.38
C GLU A 35 -7.96 0.54 -8.61
N ALA A 36 -9.21 0.68 -9.06
CA ALA A 36 -10.31 -0.11 -8.52
C ALA A 36 -10.01 -1.62 -8.65
N GLY A 37 -10.22 -2.36 -7.57
CA GLY A 37 -9.90 -3.77 -7.45
C GLY A 37 -8.45 -4.07 -7.05
N ASP A 38 -7.62 -3.08 -6.77
CA ASP A 38 -6.31 -3.27 -6.16
C ASP A 38 -6.44 -3.52 -4.66
N PHE A 39 -5.70 -4.52 -4.17
CA PHE A 39 -5.50 -4.70 -2.73
C PHE A 39 -4.30 -3.87 -2.28
N ILE A 40 -4.56 -2.90 -1.42
CA ILE A 40 -3.55 -1.97 -0.93
C ILE A 40 -3.47 -1.99 0.59
N VAL A 41 -2.28 -1.69 1.11
CA VAL A 41 -2.06 -1.40 2.53
C VAL A 41 -1.51 0.02 2.63
N PHE A 42 -2.13 0.84 3.46
CA PHE A 42 -1.74 2.22 3.73
C PHE A 42 -1.82 2.46 5.24
N GLY A 43 -0.73 2.95 5.82
CA GLY A 43 -0.60 3.04 7.28
C GLY A 43 -0.87 1.70 7.98
N ALA A 44 -1.90 1.66 8.82
CA ALA A 44 -2.36 0.46 9.53
C ALA A 44 -3.58 -0.23 8.89
N VAL A 45 -4.07 0.28 7.76
CA VAL A 45 -5.28 -0.21 7.10
C VAL A 45 -4.91 -1.07 5.90
N ALA A 46 -5.58 -2.21 5.76
CA ALA A 46 -5.45 -3.13 4.63
C ALA A 46 -6.83 -3.36 4.00
N GLY A 47 -6.93 -3.22 2.68
CA GLY A 47 -8.20 -3.38 2.00
C GLY A 47 -8.13 -3.30 0.48
N SER A 48 -9.25 -3.62 -0.16
CA SER A 48 -9.42 -3.55 -1.60
C SER A 48 -10.09 -2.25 -2.01
N ILE A 49 -9.58 -1.60 -3.05
CA ILE A 49 -10.20 -0.37 -3.59
C ILE A 49 -11.50 -0.73 -4.30
N GLU A 50 -12.62 -0.17 -3.85
CA GLU A 50 -13.92 -0.33 -4.50
C GLU A 50 -14.13 0.74 -5.58
N HIS A 51 -13.77 1.99 -5.27
CA HIS A 51 -14.01 3.11 -6.17
C HIS A 51 -13.05 4.27 -5.89
N VAL A 52 -12.46 4.82 -6.95
CA VAL A 52 -11.66 6.05 -6.91
C VAL A 52 -12.51 7.20 -7.42
N GLY A 53 -12.85 8.14 -6.54
CA GLY A 53 -13.59 9.35 -6.89
C GLY A 53 -12.69 10.56 -7.06
N LEU A 54 -13.30 11.71 -7.39
CA LEU A 54 -12.60 12.97 -7.67
C LEU A 54 -11.93 13.61 -6.44
N LYS A 55 -12.28 13.23 -5.22
CA LYS A 55 -11.65 13.76 -3.99
C LYS A 55 -11.31 12.66 -3.00
N THR A 56 -12.09 11.59 -3.02
CA THR A 56 -12.03 10.51 -2.04
C THR A 56 -11.98 9.17 -2.74
N THR A 57 -11.28 8.23 -2.14
CA THR A 57 -11.25 6.82 -2.54
C THR A 57 -11.97 5.98 -1.48
N ARG A 58 -12.79 5.02 -1.95
CA ARG A 58 -13.54 4.08 -1.13
C ARG A 58 -12.83 2.73 -1.13
N ILE A 59 -12.54 2.22 0.06
CA ILE A 59 -11.72 1.02 0.27
C ILE A 59 -12.50 0.07 1.19
N ARG A 60 -12.68 -1.18 0.77
CA ARG A 60 -13.26 -2.23 1.60
C ARG A 60 -12.14 -2.86 2.42
N SER A 61 -12.19 -2.67 3.73
CA SER A 61 -11.29 -3.32 4.67
C SER A 61 -11.53 -4.83 4.74
N LEU A 62 -10.55 -5.57 5.25
CA LEU A 62 -10.69 -6.99 5.57
C LEU A 62 -11.80 -7.27 6.60
N GLY A 63 -12.12 -6.30 7.46
CA GLY A 63 -13.23 -6.40 8.42
C GLY A 63 -14.62 -6.21 7.79
N GLY A 64 -14.68 -5.87 6.50
CA GLY A 64 -15.92 -5.66 5.76
C GLY A 64 -16.45 -4.21 5.82
N GLU A 65 -15.86 -3.32 6.60
CA GLU A 65 -16.19 -1.90 6.61
C GLU A 65 -15.71 -1.17 5.35
N GLN A 66 -16.46 -0.15 4.93
CA GLN A 66 -16.06 0.74 3.85
C GLN A 66 -15.36 1.97 4.42
N ILE A 67 -14.07 2.07 4.16
CA ILE A 67 -13.23 3.19 4.55
C ILE A 67 -13.27 4.22 3.43
N VAL A 68 -13.54 5.48 3.80
CA VAL A 68 -13.55 6.61 2.87
C VAL A 68 -12.40 7.51 3.26
N CYS A 69 -11.40 7.63 2.39
CA CYS A 69 -10.20 8.42 2.63
C CYS A 69 -10.04 9.47 1.53
N SER A 70 -9.46 10.63 1.87
CA SER A 70 -9.14 11.64 0.87
C SER A 70 -7.98 11.18 -0.01
N ASN A 71 -8.00 11.58 -1.28
CA ASN A 71 -6.94 11.27 -2.23
C ASN A 71 -5.60 11.87 -1.79
N THR A 72 -5.63 13.08 -1.23
CA THR A 72 -4.46 13.78 -0.67
C THR A 72 -3.85 12.98 0.46
N GLU A 73 -4.66 12.52 1.42
CA GLU A 73 -4.18 11.71 2.55
C GLU A 73 -3.55 10.40 2.09
N LEU A 74 -4.17 9.67 1.15
CA LEU A 74 -3.61 8.45 0.59
C LEU A 74 -2.23 8.69 -0.04
N LEU A 75 -2.09 9.74 -0.85
CA LEU A 75 -0.82 10.04 -1.53
C LEU A 75 0.26 10.60 -0.60
N THR A 76 -0.11 11.13 0.57
CA THR A 76 0.87 11.52 1.59
C THR A 76 1.45 10.32 2.35
N GLN A 77 0.81 9.15 2.25
CA GLN A 77 1.23 7.91 2.90
C GLN A 77 1.99 6.99 1.95
N THR A 78 2.83 6.12 2.51
CA THR A 78 3.42 5.01 1.76
C THR A 78 2.36 3.96 1.50
N ILE A 79 2.03 3.73 0.22
CA ILE A 79 1.06 2.74 -0.22
C ILE A 79 1.79 1.48 -0.69
N GLN A 80 1.41 0.33 -0.17
CA GLN A 80 1.86 -0.97 -0.63
C GLN A 80 0.77 -1.60 -1.51
N ASN A 81 1.00 -1.64 -2.82
CA ASN A 81 0.05 -2.25 -3.76
C ASN A 81 0.44 -3.71 -4.03
N TYR A 82 -0.37 -4.64 -3.51
CA TYR A 82 -0.11 -6.07 -3.64
C TYR A 82 -0.59 -6.65 -4.96
N LYS A 83 -1.52 -5.99 -5.67
CA LYS A 83 -1.99 -6.49 -6.98
C LYS A 83 -0.92 -6.32 -8.07
N ARG A 84 -0.03 -5.34 -7.91
CA ARG A 84 1.14 -5.15 -8.79
C ARG A 84 2.36 -6.00 -8.40
N MET A 85 2.25 -6.86 -7.38
CA MET A 85 3.33 -7.73 -6.95
C MET A 85 3.55 -8.87 -7.96
N GLN A 86 4.70 -8.88 -8.64
CA GLN A 86 5.07 -9.94 -9.60
C GLN A 86 5.46 -11.25 -8.92
N GLN A 87 6.10 -11.16 -7.75
CA GLN A 87 6.55 -12.32 -6.99
C GLN A 87 6.28 -12.09 -5.51
N ARG A 88 5.58 -13.05 -4.89
CA ARG A 88 5.35 -13.03 -3.45
C ARG A 88 6.45 -13.79 -2.74
N ARG A 89 7.27 -13.09 -1.96
CA ARG A 89 8.27 -13.75 -1.10
C ARG A 89 7.56 -14.49 0.04
N ILE A 90 7.81 -15.79 0.15
CA ILE A 90 7.38 -16.62 1.28
C ILE A 90 8.64 -17.00 2.06
N VAL A 91 8.66 -16.71 3.37
CA VAL A 91 9.77 -17.05 4.26
C VAL A 91 9.34 -18.24 5.12
N PHE A 92 9.91 -19.40 4.86
CA PHE A 92 9.68 -20.59 5.67
C PHE A 92 10.71 -20.67 6.80
N SER A 93 10.25 -20.84 8.04
CA SER A 93 11.10 -21.19 9.18
C SER A 93 10.95 -22.67 9.47
N ILE A 94 12.00 -23.44 9.18
CA ILE A 94 12.00 -24.88 9.38
C ILE A 94 12.78 -25.18 10.65
N ARG A 95 12.12 -25.85 11.59
CA ARG A 95 12.72 -26.27 12.86
C ARG A 95 12.96 -27.77 12.79
N VAL A 96 14.19 -28.17 13.11
CA VAL A 96 14.59 -29.58 13.25
C VAL A 96 14.74 -29.90 14.74
N THR A 97 14.49 -31.14 15.12
CA THR A 97 14.70 -31.58 16.51
C THR A 97 16.20 -31.69 16.78
N TYR A 98 16.63 -31.43 18.02
CA TYR A 98 18.05 -31.50 18.40
C TYR A 98 18.67 -32.89 18.25
N GLN A 99 17.83 -33.94 18.20
CA GLN A 99 18.25 -35.32 17.97
C GLN A 99 18.51 -35.62 16.49
N THR A 100 18.22 -34.67 15.59
CA THR A 100 18.43 -34.85 14.15
C THR A 100 19.94 -34.90 13.87
N PRO A 101 20.46 -35.97 13.23
CA PRO A 101 21.86 -36.06 12.87
C PRO A 101 22.32 -34.88 12.00
N VAL A 102 23.54 -34.38 12.24
CA VAL A 102 24.11 -33.23 11.50
C VAL A 102 24.08 -33.45 9.99
N GLU A 103 24.34 -34.68 9.54
CA GLU A 103 24.31 -35.05 8.12
C GLU A 103 22.92 -34.86 7.49
N GLN A 104 21.86 -35.19 8.23
CA GLN A 104 20.49 -34.99 7.74
C GLN A 104 20.14 -33.50 7.69
N VAL A 105 20.55 -32.72 8.70
CA VAL A 105 20.34 -31.27 8.70
C VAL A 105 21.07 -30.59 7.54
N ALA A 106 22.28 -31.05 7.21
CA ALA A 106 23.04 -30.54 6.07
C ALA A 106 22.37 -30.84 4.71
N ALA A 107 21.61 -31.94 4.61
CA ALA A 107 20.89 -32.30 3.39
C ALA A 107 19.57 -31.53 3.19
N VAL A 108 18.96 -31.01 4.27
CA VAL A 108 17.64 -30.35 4.25
C VAL A 108 17.54 -29.19 3.24
N PRO A 109 18.50 -28.23 3.16
CA PRO A 109 18.41 -27.13 2.20
C PRO A 109 18.36 -27.59 0.74
N GLY A 110 19.11 -28.63 0.38
CA GLY A 110 19.14 -29.19 -0.96
C GLY A 110 17.82 -29.85 -1.35
N ILE A 111 17.24 -30.61 -0.42
CA ILE A 111 15.92 -31.25 -0.60
C ILE A 111 14.83 -30.19 -0.80
N ILE A 112 14.82 -29.14 0.02
CA ILE A 112 13.83 -28.07 -0.08
C ILE A 112 13.96 -27.32 -1.41
N ARG A 113 15.20 -26.96 -1.80
CA ARG A 113 15.45 -26.30 -3.09
C ARG A 113 14.90 -27.12 -4.25
N ALA A 114 15.23 -28.41 -4.30
CA ALA A 114 14.77 -29.30 -5.36
C ALA A 114 13.23 -29.38 -5.43
N ARG A 115 12.54 -29.33 -4.29
CA ARG A 115 11.08 -29.34 -4.25
C ARG A 115 10.46 -28.02 -4.69
N ILE A 116 11.04 -26.88 -4.30
CA ILE A 116 10.57 -25.56 -4.73
C ILE A 116 10.77 -25.37 -6.24
N GLU A 117 11.91 -25.80 -6.79
CA GLU A 117 12.22 -25.69 -8.23
C GLU A 117 11.36 -26.62 -9.10
N GLN A 118 10.82 -27.71 -8.54
CA GLN A 118 9.88 -28.60 -9.23
C GLN A 118 8.43 -28.10 -9.23
N GLN A 119 8.12 -27.10 -8.41
CA GLN A 119 6.77 -26.55 -8.30
C GLN A 119 6.62 -25.37 -9.27
N PRO A 120 5.67 -25.42 -10.24
CA PRO A 120 5.50 -24.37 -11.23
C PRO A 120 4.93 -23.07 -10.66
#